data_AF-A0A1W9R1D0-F1
#
_entry.id   AF-A0A1W9R1D0-F1
#
_cell.length_a   1.000
_cell.length_b   1.000
_cell.length_c   1.000
_cell.angle_alpha   90.00
_cell.angle_beta   90.00
_cell.angle_gamma   90.00
#
_symmetry.space_group_name_H-M   'P 1'
#
loop_
_entity.id
_entity.type
_entity.pdbx_description
1 polymer ?
#
loop_
_entity_poly.entity_id
_entity_poly.type
_entity_poly.pdbx_seq_one_letter_code
_entity_poly.pdbx_strand_id
1 'polypeptide(L)'
;MSSYTISNTKLNPNRVFILQKSELEKRLDPAFYYELRNNKFEFAYPSKTISRIVKSYSGGTPNKSISDFWNGDICWASPKDMKDFYLEDTKDKITFEGIKNSSASIAPKGSVLIVFRSGILKHTLPVSITKVETSINQDLKVLVPTDDVLPEYLAVFLKTFEKRILPRIVKHSTTVQSINQDEFNQLAIPIPEIEIQKKVIDIYKSSIEQKKQNEAEADKLLSSIDDYLLGELGINLPEPPENTLKNRMFTVSLKDISGSRFDPFIYQKYFQGLFNAIKNCKYETIPLKMAIAKLSKGIEVGSKEYVSDGFSFVRVADIDDFNIRVNNTDKKINADTFYKLKNFYKPNVGEILYTKDGTIGFCVVVEKDEDYIISSGILRIDTNYNFNNYFLKYLLSSNLFKQLSERISIGTVIKHLTLNDWLNIQIPSPPLDKQIEIAKHISGIREQVEKLKDKTAEALKKASKEIEKLLIGDQ
;
A
#
# COMPACT_ATOMS: atom_id res chain seq x y z
N MET A 1 6.03 -11.23 -47.71
CA MET A 1 5.11 -11.32 -46.55
C MET A 1 3.83 -10.61 -46.93
N SER A 2 2.70 -11.31 -46.96
CA SER A 2 1.39 -10.70 -47.24
C SER A 2 1.03 -9.76 -46.08
N SER A 3 0.89 -8.46 -46.34
CA SER A 3 0.49 -7.49 -45.32
C SER A 3 -1.01 -7.57 -45.09
N TYR A 4 -1.42 -8.27 -44.03
CA TYR A 4 -2.82 -8.24 -43.58
C TYR A 4 -3.06 -6.97 -42.77
N THR A 5 -4.13 -6.24 -43.08
CA THR A 5 -4.52 -5.00 -42.40
C THR A 5 -5.92 -5.12 -41.83
N ILE A 6 -6.14 -4.62 -40.61
CA ILE A 6 -7.47 -4.57 -39.98
C ILE A 6 -8.27 -3.46 -40.68
N SER A 7 -9.35 -3.80 -41.38
CA SER A 7 -10.11 -2.85 -42.22
C SER A 7 -11.18 -2.04 -41.48
N ASN A 8 -11.37 -2.23 -40.18
CA ASN A 8 -12.56 -1.74 -39.48
C ASN A 8 -12.27 -0.50 -38.61
N THR A 9 -12.89 0.63 -38.94
CA THR A 9 -12.78 1.93 -38.25
C THR A 9 -13.42 1.95 -36.84
N LYS A 10 -14.18 0.91 -36.46
CA LYS A 10 -14.78 0.79 -35.11
C LYS A 10 -13.91 0.04 -34.09
N LEU A 11 -12.81 -0.58 -34.51
CA LEU A 11 -11.92 -1.29 -33.58
C LEU A 11 -10.88 -0.32 -33.02
N ASN A 12 -10.68 -0.33 -31.70
CA ASN A 12 -9.59 0.43 -31.09
C ASN A 12 -8.25 -0.22 -31.49
N PRO A 13 -7.41 0.44 -32.30
CA PRO A 13 -6.17 -0.15 -32.79
C PRO A 13 -5.18 -0.47 -31.67
N ASN A 14 -5.31 0.15 -30.49
CA ASN A 14 -4.47 -0.12 -29.34
C ASN A 14 -4.87 -1.39 -28.56
N ARG A 15 -6.00 -2.03 -28.91
CA ARG A 15 -6.52 -3.23 -28.24
C ARG A 15 -6.57 -4.47 -29.12
N VAL A 16 -6.14 -4.37 -30.38
CA VAL A 16 -6.21 -5.48 -31.34
C VAL A 16 -4.89 -5.59 -32.09
N PHE A 17 -4.43 -6.81 -32.33
CA PHE A 17 -3.25 -7.08 -33.13
C PHE A 17 -3.46 -8.35 -33.96
N ILE A 18 -2.75 -8.44 -35.10
CA ILE A 18 -2.77 -9.61 -35.99
C ILE A 18 -1.58 -10.51 -35.64
N LEU A 19 -1.84 -11.81 -35.60
CA LEU A 19 -0.83 -12.88 -35.56
C LEU A 19 -1.02 -13.82 -36.74
N GLN A 20 0.06 -14.39 -37.23
CA GLN A 20 -0.01 -15.54 -38.12
C GLN A 20 -0.40 -16.79 -37.33
N LYS A 21 -1.16 -17.69 -37.95
CA LYS A 21 -1.55 -18.96 -37.31
C LYS A 21 -0.34 -19.80 -36.86
N SER A 22 0.76 -19.73 -37.61
CA SER A 22 2.05 -20.37 -37.25
C SER A 22 2.68 -19.77 -35.99
N GLU A 23 2.36 -18.54 -35.61
CA GLU A 23 2.85 -17.95 -34.36
C GLU A 23 2.09 -18.45 -33.13
N LEU A 24 0.91 -19.06 -33.32
CA LEU A 24 0.04 -19.54 -32.24
C LEU A 24 0.43 -20.92 -31.67
N GLU A 25 1.51 -21.53 -32.16
CA GLU A 25 1.81 -22.96 -32.05
C GLU A 25 1.90 -23.55 -30.63
N LYS A 26 1.86 -22.74 -29.56
CA LYS A 26 1.99 -23.23 -28.17
C LYS A 26 0.94 -22.73 -27.18
N ARG A 27 0.27 -21.59 -27.44
CA ARG A 27 -0.64 -20.95 -26.48
C ARG A 27 -1.65 -20.06 -27.20
N LEU A 28 -2.87 -19.95 -26.70
CA LEU A 28 -3.86 -18.97 -27.15
C LEU A 28 -4.01 -17.88 -26.08
N ASP A 29 -3.05 -16.96 -26.01
CA ASP A 29 -3.00 -15.93 -24.98
C ASP A 29 -2.63 -14.57 -25.58
N PRO A 30 -3.60 -13.65 -25.74
CA PRO A 30 -3.35 -12.35 -26.33
C PRO A 30 -2.32 -11.50 -25.58
N ALA A 31 -2.23 -11.61 -24.25
CA ALA A 31 -1.28 -10.83 -23.48
C ALA A 31 0.16 -11.27 -23.77
N PHE A 32 0.38 -12.59 -23.83
CA PHE A 32 1.69 -13.17 -24.20
C PHE A 32 2.19 -12.64 -25.55
N TYR A 33 1.35 -12.72 -26.59
CA TYR A 33 1.78 -12.33 -27.94
C TYR A 33 1.88 -10.82 -28.15
N TYR A 34 1.03 -10.02 -27.47
CA TYR A 34 1.16 -8.57 -27.49
C TYR A 34 2.53 -8.14 -26.96
N GLU A 35 2.96 -8.72 -25.84
CA GLU A 35 4.25 -8.44 -25.20
C GLU A 35 5.44 -9.03 -25.98
N LEU A 36 5.27 -10.20 -26.60
CA LEU A 36 6.28 -10.77 -27.49
C LEU A 36 6.55 -9.87 -28.71
N ARG A 37 5.51 -9.22 -29.24
CA ARG A 37 5.62 -8.35 -30.41
C ARG A 37 6.17 -6.96 -30.06
N ASN A 38 5.66 -6.36 -28.99
CA ASN A 38 5.93 -4.96 -28.67
C ASN A 38 7.18 -4.75 -27.80
N ASN A 39 7.66 -5.80 -27.11
CA ASN A 39 8.83 -5.72 -26.23
C ASN A 39 9.97 -6.64 -26.68
N LYS A 40 10.16 -6.81 -28.00
CA LYS A 40 11.40 -7.40 -28.53
C LYS A 40 12.52 -6.38 -28.40
N PHE A 41 13.58 -6.76 -27.69
CA PHE A 41 14.78 -5.96 -27.57
C PHE A 41 16.00 -6.85 -27.80
N GLU A 42 17.00 -6.29 -28.47
CA GLU A 42 18.31 -6.92 -28.61
C GLU A 42 19.18 -6.54 -27.44
N PHE A 43 19.93 -7.51 -26.92
CA PHE A 43 20.88 -7.26 -25.84
C PHE A 43 22.16 -6.66 -26.41
N ALA A 44 22.74 -5.71 -25.68
CA ALA A 44 24.06 -5.16 -26.01
C ALA A 44 25.20 -6.18 -25.82
N TYR A 45 24.93 -7.29 -25.12
CA TYR A 45 25.89 -8.33 -24.79
C TYR A 45 25.36 -9.72 -25.18
N PRO A 46 26.25 -10.71 -25.35
CA PRO A 46 25.85 -12.11 -25.54
C PRO A 46 24.89 -12.55 -24.43
N SER A 47 23.79 -13.20 -24.82
CA SER A 47 22.80 -13.70 -23.88
C SER A 47 22.84 -15.23 -23.79
N LYS A 48 22.54 -15.75 -22.61
CA LYS A 48 22.35 -17.18 -22.34
C LYS A 48 20.94 -17.39 -21.79
N THR A 49 20.38 -18.58 -22.00
CA THR A 49 19.13 -18.95 -21.36
C THR A 49 19.34 -19.11 -19.86
N ILE A 50 18.35 -18.74 -19.03
CA ILE A 50 18.49 -18.81 -17.58
C ILE A 50 18.87 -20.22 -17.11
N SER A 51 18.33 -21.25 -17.76
CA SER A 51 18.65 -22.67 -17.51
C SER A 51 20.12 -23.04 -17.68
N ARG A 52 20.90 -22.25 -18.43
CA ARG A 52 22.35 -22.47 -18.63
C ARG A 52 23.23 -21.73 -17.64
N ILE A 53 22.68 -20.77 -16.89
CA ILE A 53 23.42 -19.90 -15.98
C ILE A 53 23.02 -20.07 -14.52
N VAL A 54 22.02 -20.90 -14.23
CA VAL A 54 21.64 -21.22 -12.85
C VAL A 54 21.38 -22.71 -12.68
N LYS A 55 21.77 -23.24 -11.52
CA LYS A 55 21.18 -24.46 -10.98
C LYS A 55 19.90 -24.07 -10.25
N SER A 56 18.76 -24.57 -10.70
CA SER A 56 17.46 -24.29 -10.06
C SER A 56 16.82 -25.51 -9.42
N TYR A 57 16.19 -25.31 -8.27
CA TYR A 57 15.42 -26.35 -7.57
C TYR A 57 14.33 -25.72 -6.70
N SER A 58 13.32 -26.51 -6.37
CA SER A 58 12.23 -26.12 -5.48
C SER A 58 12.49 -26.65 -4.07
N GLY A 59 11.76 -26.14 -3.09
CA GLY A 59 11.74 -26.72 -1.74
C GLY A 59 10.43 -27.41 -1.41
N GLY A 60 10.22 -27.58 -0.12
CA GLY A 60 9.18 -28.43 0.44
C GLY A 60 8.67 -27.89 1.76
N THR A 61 7.49 -28.34 2.14
CA THR A 61 6.87 -28.00 3.42
C THR A 61 6.97 -29.22 4.34
N PRO A 62 7.72 -29.14 5.46
CA PRO A 62 7.67 -30.18 6.49
C PRO A 62 6.23 -30.38 6.99
N ASN A 63 5.92 -31.55 7.55
CA ASN A 63 4.57 -31.80 8.05
C ASN A 63 4.24 -30.81 9.18
N LYS A 64 3.20 -29.99 8.98
CA LYS A 64 2.78 -28.96 9.95
C LYS A 64 2.22 -29.53 11.25
N SER A 65 1.78 -30.78 11.23
CA SER A 65 1.26 -31.45 12.42
C SER A 65 2.36 -31.96 13.35
N ILE A 66 3.63 -31.97 12.92
CA ILE A 66 4.75 -32.44 13.72
C ILE A 66 5.50 -31.20 14.25
N SER A 67 5.22 -30.81 15.49
CA SER A 67 5.80 -29.62 16.12
C SER A 67 7.33 -29.58 16.10
N ASP A 68 7.96 -30.74 16.23
CA ASP A 68 9.42 -30.90 16.31
C ASP A 68 10.15 -30.52 15.02
N PHE A 69 9.41 -30.39 13.91
CA PHE A 69 9.96 -29.92 12.63
C PHE A 69 10.04 -28.39 12.53
N TRP A 70 9.39 -27.67 13.44
CA TRP A 70 9.20 -26.23 13.39
C TRP A 70 9.85 -25.55 14.59
N ASN A 71 9.97 -24.22 14.54
CA ASN A 71 10.59 -23.39 15.57
C ASN A 71 12.07 -23.74 15.83
N GLY A 72 12.78 -24.20 14.81
CA GLY A 72 14.23 -24.37 14.85
C GLY A 72 14.99 -23.09 14.49
N ASP A 73 16.27 -23.24 14.15
CA ASP A 73 17.16 -22.11 13.82
C ASP A 73 17.26 -21.81 12.32
N ILE A 74 16.73 -22.69 11.46
CA ILE A 74 16.87 -22.57 10.00
C ILE A 74 15.69 -21.81 9.43
N CYS A 75 15.96 -20.71 8.73
CA CYS A 75 14.94 -19.91 8.06
C CYS A 75 14.14 -20.78 7.07
N TRP A 76 12.82 -20.67 7.08
CA TRP A 76 11.93 -21.32 6.11
C TRP A 76 11.08 -20.27 5.38
N ALA A 77 11.53 -19.91 4.18
CA ALA A 77 10.94 -18.84 3.41
C ALA A 77 9.71 -19.29 2.61
N SER A 78 8.73 -18.41 2.56
CA SER A 78 7.53 -18.53 1.75
C SER A 78 7.33 -17.24 0.94
N PRO A 79 6.33 -17.18 0.02
CA PRO A 79 6.00 -15.93 -0.66
C PRO A 79 5.71 -14.74 0.26
N LYS A 80 5.39 -14.98 1.55
CA LYS A 80 5.13 -13.93 2.55
C LYS A 80 6.39 -13.18 2.99
N ASP A 81 7.56 -13.79 2.79
CA ASP A 81 8.87 -13.31 3.22
C ASP A 81 9.64 -12.61 2.07
N MET A 82 9.12 -12.66 0.84
CA MET A 82 9.75 -12.14 -0.38
C MET A 82 9.53 -10.63 -0.60
N LYS A 83 9.51 -9.84 0.48
CA LYS A 83 9.25 -8.38 0.41
C LYS A 83 10.52 -7.59 0.12
N ASP A 84 11.61 -7.96 0.77
CA ASP A 84 12.88 -7.25 0.71
C ASP A 84 13.83 -7.83 -0.34
N PHE A 85 14.77 -7.02 -0.81
CA PHE A 85 15.78 -7.46 -1.77
C PHE A 85 16.76 -8.47 -1.16
N TYR A 86 17.00 -8.38 0.15
CA TYR A 86 17.82 -9.31 0.91
C TYR A 86 16.97 -10.01 1.96
N LEU A 87 17.04 -11.34 1.99
CA LEU A 87 16.36 -12.17 2.97
C LEU A 87 17.34 -12.53 4.09
N GLU A 88 17.13 -11.92 5.25
CA GLU A 88 17.98 -12.10 6.44
C GLU A 88 17.30 -12.94 7.51
N ASP A 89 15.96 -12.95 7.56
CA ASP A 89 15.16 -13.76 8.49
C ASP A 89 13.80 -14.11 7.86
N THR A 90 13.11 -15.08 8.45
CA THR A 90 11.78 -15.54 8.01
C THR A 90 10.82 -15.66 9.19
N LYS A 91 9.52 -15.53 8.92
CA LYS A 91 8.49 -15.66 9.97
C LYS A 91 8.47 -17.04 10.61
N ASP A 92 8.60 -18.07 9.77
CA ASP A 92 8.62 -19.47 10.20
C ASP A 92 10.06 -19.99 10.09
N LYS A 93 10.45 -20.83 11.04
CA LYS A 93 11.74 -21.53 11.05
C LYS A 93 11.53 -23.03 11.24
N ILE A 94 12.46 -23.81 10.72
CA ILE A 94 12.40 -25.28 10.79
C ILE A 94 13.66 -25.84 11.44
N THR A 95 13.52 -27.03 12.01
CA THR A 95 14.64 -27.77 12.59
C THR A 95 15.37 -28.57 11.52
N PHE A 96 16.60 -29.01 11.84
CA PHE A 96 17.33 -29.93 10.97
C PHE A 96 16.55 -31.23 10.72
N GLU A 97 15.82 -31.73 11.73
CA GLU A 97 14.98 -32.92 11.60
C GLU A 97 13.81 -32.69 10.63
N GLY A 98 13.22 -31.49 10.64
CA GLY A 98 12.20 -31.10 9.66
C GLY A 98 12.70 -31.08 8.22
N ILE A 99 13.98 -30.73 8.00
CA ILE A 99 14.62 -30.79 6.69
C ILE A 99 14.83 -32.24 6.26
N LYS A 100 15.46 -33.04 7.14
CA LYS A 100 15.79 -34.44 6.87
C LYS A 100 14.57 -35.31 6.55
N ASN A 101 13.43 -35.02 7.18
CA ASN A 101 12.19 -35.80 7.03
C ASN A 101 11.16 -35.14 6.08
N SER A 102 11.61 -34.23 5.21
CA SER A 102 10.72 -33.64 4.21
C SER A 102 11.43 -33.40 2.88
N SER A 103 10.70 -32.88 1.90
CA SER A 103 11.26 -32.38 0.64
C SER A 103 11.86 -30.97 0.76
N ALA A 104 12.00 -30.45 1.98
CA ALA A 104 12.63 -29.17 2.22
C ALA A 104 14.09 -29.21 1.77
N SER A 105 14.49 -28.23 0.96
CA SER A 105 15.86 -28.05 0.49
C SER A 105 16.45 -26.80 1.11
N ILE A 106 17.77 -26.75 1.26
CA ILE A 106 18.49 -25.56 1.74
C ILE A 106 19.04 -24.79 0.53
N ALA A 107 18.71 -23.51 0.45
CA ALA A 107 19.37 -22.55 -0.41
C ALA A 107 20.63 -22.05 0.30
N PRO A 108 21.82 -22.18 -0.32
CA PRO A 108 23.03 -21.59 0.25
C PRO A 108 22.90 -20.06 0.32
N LYS A 109 23.67 -19.44 1.21
CA LYS A 109 23.80 -17.98 1.26
C LYS A 109 24.21 -17.43 -0.10
N GLY A 110 23.58 -16.33 -0.52
CA GLY A 110 23.80 -15.70 -1.82
C GLY A 110 22.95 -16.27 -2.95
N SER A 111 22.03 -17.20 -2.67
CA SER A 111 21.11 -17.71 -3.70
C SER A 111 20.03 -16.68 -4.01
N VAL A 112 19.56 -16.66 -5.27
CA VAL A 112 18.40 -15.87 -5.68
C VAL A 112 17.15 -16.70 -5.48
N LEU A 113 16.19 -16.19 -4.73
CA LEU A 113 14.87 -16.77 -4.56
C LEU A 113 13.87 -16.04 -5.45
N ILE A 114 12.97 -16.80 -6.07
CA ILE A 114 11.86 -16.25 -6.85
C ILE A 114 10.56 -16.95 -6.48
N VAL A 115 9.45 -16.20 -6.49
CA VAL A 115 8.12 -16.80 -6.34
C VAL A 115 7.71 -17.46 -7.64
N PHE A 116 7.40 -18.76 -7.59
CA PHE A 116 7.02 -19.57 -8.75
C PHE A 116 5.52 -19.89 -8.79
N ARG A 117 4.83 -19.82 -7.64
CA ARG A 117 3.37 -19.99 -7.55
C ARG A 117 2.77 -19.09 -6.48
N SER A 118 1.95 -18.11 -6.86
CA SER A 118 1.23 -17.23 -5.94
C SER A 118 0.34 -16.26 -6.71
N GLY A 119 -0.75 -15.80 -6.08
CA GLY A 119 -1.61 -14.73 -6.62
C GLY A 119 -0.88 -13.42 -6.94
N ILE A 120 0.25 -13.17 -6.27
CA ILE A 120 1.08 -11.97 -6.48
C ILE A 120 1.64 -11.88 -7.91
N LEU A 121 1.84 -13.03 -8.57
CA LEU A 121 2.35 -13.14 -9.94
C LEU A 121 1.40 -12.57 -11.01
N LYS A 122 0.20 -12.14 -10.62
CA LYS A 122 -0.69 -11.37 -11.49
C LYS A 122 -0.13 -9.96 -11.80
N HIS A 123 0.65 -9.39 -10.88
CA HIS A 123 1.10 -8.01 -10.97
C HIS A 123 2.57 -7.82 -10.63
N THR A 124 3.20 -8.78 -9.95
CA THR A 124 4.57 -8.65 -9.46
C THR A 124 5.34 -9.97 -9.52
N LEU A 125 6.64 -9.95 -9.83
CA LEU A 125 7.63 -11.01 -9.70
C LEU A 125 8.51 -10.74 -8.47
N PRO A 126 8.19 -11.28 -7.29
CA PRO A 126 9.03 -11.13 -6.11
C PRO A 126 10.36 -11.89 -6.29
N VAL A 127 11.46 -11.17 -6.04
CA VAL A 127 12.84 -11.66 -6.11
C VAL A 127 13.62 -11.14 -4.91
N SER A 128 14.32 -12.04 -4.23
CA SER A 128 15.14 -11.77 -3.04
C SER A 128 16.43 -12.60 -3.06
N ILE A 129 17.45 -12.16 -2.33
CA ILE A 129 18.74 -12.85 -2.22
C ILE A 129 18.95 -13.27 -0.77
N THR A 130 19.29 -14.54 -0.54
CA THR A 130 19.52 -15.05 0.81
C THR A 130 20.82 -14.48 1.41
N LYS A 131 20.74 -13.93 2.62
CA LYS A 131 21.93 -13.52 3.41
C LYS A 131 22.35 -14.57 4.43
N VAL A 132 21.49 -15.54 4.69
CA VAL A 132 21.68 -16.71 5.55
C VAL A 132 21.29 -17.98 4.80
N GLU A 133 21.73 -19.15 5.25
CA GLU A 133 21.19 -20.41 4.73
C GLU A 133 19.68 -20.46 4.98
N THR A 134 18.92 -20.78 3.94
CA THR A 134 17.46 -20.65 4.00
C THR A 134 16.81 -21.81 3.31
N SER A 135 15.92 -22.51 4.00
CA SER A 135 15.00 -23.44 3.36
C SER A 135 13.81 -22.71 2.76
N ILE A 136 13.18 -23.28 1.74
CA ILE A 136 12.03 -22.66 1.06
C ILE A 136 10.85 -23.63 0.96
N ASN A 137 9.65 -23.07 0.85
CA ASN A 137 8.45 -23.84 0.53
C ASN A 137 8.36 -24.20 -0.97
N GLN A 138 7.33 -24.97 -1.36
CA GLN A 138 7.11 -25.39 -2.75
C GLN A 138 6.70 -24.27 -3.73
N ASP A 139 6.32 -23.10 -3.21
CA ASP A 139 5.84 -21.97 -4.00
C ASP A 139 6.99 -21.06 -4.46
N LEU A 140 8.19 -21.28 -3.92
CA LEU A 140 9.43 -20.61 -4.27
C LEU A 140 10.33 -21.50 -5.13
N LYS A 141 11.31 -20.87 -5.78
CA LYS A 141 12.38 -21.55 -6.50
C LYS A 141 13.72 -20.92 -6.10
N VAL A 142 14.70 -21.76 -5.80
CA VAL A 142 16.10 -21.34 -5.63
C VAL A 142 16.76 -21.30 -6.99
N LEU A 143 17.50 -20.22 -7.26
CA LEU A 143 18.41 -20.09 -8.39
C LEU A 143 19.81 -19.86 -7.81
N VAL A 144 20.72 -20.79 -8.06
CA VAL A 144 22.14 -20.68 -7.73
C VAL A 144 22.88 -20.35 -9.03
N PRO A 145 23.33 -19.10 -9.23
CA PRO A 145 24.03 -18.70 -10.45
C PRO A 145 25.37 -19.42 -10.61
N THR A 146 25.83 -19.53 -11.85
CA THR A 146 27.20 -19.94 -12.20
C THR A 146 28.20 -18.81 -11.94
N ASP A 147 29.49 -19.12 -11.91
CA ASP A 147 30.56 -18.17 -11.53
C ASP A 147 30.65 -16.92 -12.43
N ASP A 148 30.13 -16.97 -13.66
CA ASP A 148 30.07 -15.85 -14.59
C ASP A 148 28.90 -14.89 -14.34
N VAL A 149 28.05 -15.16 -13.35
CA VAL A 149 26.85 -14.36 -13.05
C VAL A 149 26.78 -14.04 -11.56
N LEU A 150 26.84 -12.76 -11.21
CA LEU A 150 26.63 -12.32 -9.84
C LEU A 150 25.15 -12.52 -9.43
N PRO A 151 24.86 -13.11 -8.26
CA PRO A 151 23.48 -13.28 -7.78
C PRO A 151 22.69 -11.98 -7.70
N GLU A 152 23.32 -10.92 -7.19
CA GLU A 152 22.74 -9.58 -7.18
C GLU A 152 22.40 -9.10 -8.59
N TYR A 153 23.26 -9.33 -9.58
CA TYR A 153 23.00 -8.92 -10.96
C TYR A 153 21.79 -9.64 -11.53
N LEU A 154 21.70 -10.97 -11.36
CA LEU A 154 20.54 -11.74 -11.79
C LEU A 154 19.25 -11.23 -11.14
N ALA A 155 19.28 -10.96 -9.83
CA ALA A 155 18.13 -10.44 -9.12
C ALA A 155 17.72 -9.04 -9.61
N VAL A 156 18.69 -8.14 -9.83
CA VAL A 156 18.44 -6.80 -10.39
C VAL A 156 17.85 -6.90 -11.79
N PHE A 157 18.40 -7.75 -12.66
CA PHE A 157 17.88 -7.97 -14.01
C PHE A 157 16.41 -8.41 -13.99
N LEU A 158 16.08 -9.43 -13.19
CA LEU A 158 14.70 -9.94 -13.08
C LEU A 158 13.72 -8.88 -12.59
N LYS A 159 14.15 -8.00 -11.66
CA LYS A 159 13.31 -6.90 -11.14
C LYS A 159 13.19 -5.74 -12.13
N THR A 160 14.26 -5.32 -12.77
CA THR A 160 14.23 -4.23 -13.77
C THR A 160 13.37 -4.61 -14.97
N PHE A 161 13.49 -5.84 -15.48
CA PHE A 161 12.75 -6.31 -16.66
C PHE A 161 11.43 -7.01 -16.32
N GLU A 162 10.99 -6.98 -15.07
CA GLU A 162 9.80 -7.66 -14.55
C GLU A 162 8.55 -7.44 -15.42
N LYS A 163 8.26 -6.19 -15.79
CA LYS A 163 7.08 -5.84 -16.59
C LYS A 163 7.09 -6.51 -17.97
N ARG A 164 8.27 -6.77 -18.53
CA ARG A 164 8.45 -7.48 -19.82
C ARG A 164 8.52 -8.99 -19.65
N ILE A 165 8.99 -9.47 -18.50
CA ILE A 165 9.18 -10.90 -18.20
C ILE A 165 7.86 -11.54 -17.76
N LEU A 166 7.14 -10.94 -16.82
CA LEU A 166 6.00 -11.54 -16.13
C LEU A 166 4.90 -12.02 -17.10
N PRO A 167 4.44 -11.24 -18.10
CA PRO A 167 3.42 -11.70 -19.05
C PRO A 167 3.88 -12.87 -19.94
N ARG A 168 5.20 -13.07 -20.09
CA ARG A 168 5.78 -14.11 -20.95
C ARG A 168 5.88 -15.47 -20.28
N ILE A 169 5.92 -15.49 -18.95
CA ILE A 169 6.21 -16.70 -18.18
C ILE A 169 5.08 -17.12 -17.25
N VAL A 170 4.07 -16.27 -17.01
CA VAL A 170 2.96 -16.58 -16.10
C VAL A 170 1.81 -17.26 -16.85
N LYS A 171 1.22 -18.28 -16.22
CA LYS A 171 0.01 -18.96 -16.71
C LYS A 171 -1.23 -18.14 -16.35
N HIS A 172 -1.97 -17.67 -17.36
CA HIS A 172 -3.11 -16.76 -17.17
C HIS A 172 -4.47 -17.46 -16.94
N SER A 173 -4.56 -18.79 -17.11
CA SER A 173 -5.82 -19.56 -17.05
C SER A 173 -6.11 -20.26 -15.70
N THR A 174 -5.39 -19.92 -14.63
CA THR A 174 -5.45 -20.66 -13.35
C THR A 174 -5.95 -19.79 -12.18
N THR A 175 -6.68 -20.38 -11.24
CA THR A 175 -7.19 -19.70 -10.02
C THR A 175 -6.05 -19.13 -9.16
N VAL A 176 -4.87 -19.77 -9.20
CA VAL A 176 -3.62 -19.30 -8.58
C VAL A 176 -2.55 -19.26 -9.66
N GLN A 177 -2.00 -18.06 -9.91
CA GLN A 177 -0.97 -17.86 -10.92
C GLN A 177 0.29 -18.67 -10.59
N SER A 178 0.90 -19.23 -11.64
CA SER A 178 2.17 -19.95 -11.58
C SER A 178 3.02 -19.64 -12.79
N ILE A 179 4.34 -19.74 -12.62
CA ILE A 179 5.32 -19.60 -13.68
C ILE A 179 5.38 -20.92 -14.48
N ASN A 180 5.38 -20.81 -15.81
CA ASN A 180 5.68 -21.90 -16.72
C ASN A 180 7.19 -22.15 -16.71
N GLN A 181 7.58 -23.37 -16.31
CA GLN A 181 8.98 -23.75 -16.17
C GLN A 181 9.76 -23.66 -17.49
N ASP A 182 9.15 -24.06 -18.61
CA ASP A 182 9.84 -24.09 -19.90
C ASP A 182 10.05 -22.68 -20.45
N GLU A 183 9.03 -21.83 -20.34
CA GLU A 183 9.11 -20.41 -20.70
C GLU A 183 10.13 -19.69 -19.83
N PHE A 184 10.12 -19.96 -18.51
CA PHE A 184 11.13 -19.44 -17.59
C PHE A 184 12.53 -19.89 -17.99
N ASN A 185 12.74 -21.19 -18.22
CA ASN A 185 14.03 -21.76 -18.59
C ASN A 185 14.62 -21.19 -19.89
N GLN A 186 13.76 -20.68 -20.78
CA GLN A 186 14.11 -20.07 -22.06
C GLN A 186 14.36 -18.56 -21.98
N LEU A 187 14.13 -17.91 -20.83
CA LEU A 187 14.43 -16.49 -20.66
C LEU A 187 15.90 -16.22 -21.00
N ALA A 188 16.11 -15.33 -21.97
CA ALA A 188 17.44 -14.87 -22.35
C ALA A 188 17.89 -13.78 -21.38
N ILE A 189 19.08 -13.98 -20.80
CA ILE A 189 19.71 -13.08 -19.84
C ILE A 189 21.06 -12.64 -20.46
N PRO A 190 21.33 -11.33 -20.59
CA PRO A 190 22.61 -10.85 -21.07
C PRO A 190 23.69 -11.13 -20.02
N ILE A 191 24.85 -11.60 -20.47
CA ILE A 191 25.98 -11.94 -19.61
C ILE A 191 27.15 -11.01 -19.94
N PRO A 192 27.09 -9.74 -19.51
CA PRO A 192 28.22 -8.83 -19.66
C PRO A 192 29.34 -9.23 -18.70
N GLU A 193 30.51 -8.63 -18.87
CA GLU A 193 31.64 -8.80 -17.95
C GLU A 193 31.26 -8.39 -16.51
N ILE A 194 31.92 -9.00 -15.53
CA ILE A 194 31.65 -8.82 -14.09
C ILE A 194 31.66 -7.33 -13.68
N GLU A 195 32.51 -6.51 -14.28
CA GLU A 195 32.57 -5.07 -13.99
C GLU A 195 31.29 -4.33 -14.41
N ILE A 196 30.66 -4.72 -15.52
CA ILE A 196 29.36 -4.16 -15.93
C ILE A 196 28.24 -4.69 -15.03
N GLN A 197 28.30 -5.96 -14.64
CA GLN A 197 27.34 -6.51 -13.68
C GLN A 197 27.37 -5.75 -12.35
N LYS A 198 28.57 -5.43 -11.84
CA LYS A 198 28.75 -4.58 -10.64
C LYS A 198 28.15 -3.19 -10.83
N LYS A 199 28.39 -2.53 -11.97
CA LYS A 199 27.78 -1.21 -12.27
C LYS A 199 26.25 -1.26 -12.22
N VAL A 200 25.64 -2.30 -12.80
CA VAL A 200 24.17 -2.50 -12.74
C VAL A 200 23.70 -2.66 -11.30
N ILE A 201 24.42 -3.45 -10.50
CA ILE A 201 24.12 -3.65 -9.08
C ILE A 201 24.21 -2.33 -8.31
N ASP A 202 25.24 -1.52 -8.55
CA ASP A 202 25.50 -0.27 -7.85
C ASP A 202 24.44 0.79 -8.16
N ILE A 203 24.00 0.90 -9.43
CA ILE A 203 22.89 1.77 -9.82
C ILE A 203 21.61 1.37 -9.08
N TYR A 204 21.29 0.07 -9.05
CA TYR A 204 20.12 -0.43 -8.36
C TYR A 204 20.19 -0.16 -6.86
N LYS A 205 21.29 -0.54 -6.20
CA LYS A 205 21.48 -0.34 -4.75
C LYS A 205 21.35 1.12 -4.35
N SER A 206 22.01 2.02 -5.08
CA SER A 206 21.94 3.46 -4.83
C SER A 206 20.50 3.98 -4.92
N SER A 207 19.71 3.49 -5.89
CA SER A 207 18.30 3.87 -6.02
C SER A 207 17.42 3.37 -4.87
N ILE A 208 17.68 2.15 -4.37
CA ILE A 208 16.95 1.57 -3.23
C ILE A 208 17.35 2.25 -1.92
N GLU A 209 18.61 2.63 -1.76
CA GLU A 209 19.07 3.38 -0.59
C GLU A 209 18.45 4.78 -0.55
N GLN A 210 18.43 5.49 -1.68
CA GLN A 210 17.74 6.79 -1.79
C GLN A 210 16.25 6.66 -1.48
N LYS A 211 15.59 5.59 -1.95
CA LYS A 211 14.19 5.30 -1.61
C LYS A 211 14.02 5.18 -0.10
N LYS A 212 14.83 4.36 0.58
CA LYS A 212 14.75 4.16 2.04
C LYS A 212 14.97 5.47 2.80
N GLN A 213 15.92 6.30 2.38
CA GLN A 213 16.18 7.60 3.00
C GLN A 213 14.99 8.55 2.84
N ASN A 214 14.42 8.66 1.63
CA ASN A 214 13.26 9.51 1.37
C ASN A 214 12.01 9.04 2.14
N GLU A 215 11.79 7.72 2.25
CA GLU A 215 10.69 7.14 3.03
C GLU A 215 10.86 7.46 4.54
N ALA A 216 12.08 7.29 5.08
CA ALA A 216 12.36 7.63 6.47
C ALA A 216 12.21 9.13 6.78
N GLU A 217 12.64 10.00 5.85
CA GLU A 217 12.45 11.45 5.96
C GLU A 217 10.97 11.83 5.90
N ALA A 218 10.20 11.22 4.99
CA ALA A 218 8.76 11.42 4.89
C ALA A 218 8.03 10.99 6.18
N ASP A 219 8.38 9.83 6.75
CA ASP A 219 7.80 9.35 8.00
C ASP A 219 8.13 10.28 9.19
N LYS A 220 9.35 10.81 9.23
CA LYS A 220 9.75 11.82 10.22
C LYS A 220 8.97 13.13 10.08
N LEU A 221 8.78 13.61 8.85
CA LEU A 221 7.99 14.80 8.57
C LEU A 221 6.53 14.60 8.99
N LEU A 222 5.92 13.47 8.63
CA LEU A 222 4.53 13.16 8.98
C LEU A 222 4.34 13.02 10.49
N SER A 223 5.25 12.36 11.20
CA SER A 223 5.18 12.24 12.66
C SER A 223 5.31 13.58 13.38
N SER A 224 6.07 14.54 12.82
CA SER A 224 6.21 15.88 13.41
C SER A 224 4.96 16.76 13.33
N ILE A 225 3.97 16.39 12.50
CA ILE A 225 2.75 17.19 12.31
C ILE A 225 1.94 17.28 13.60
N ASP A 226 1.76 16.14 14.29
CA ASP A 226 0.98 16.09 15.53
C ASP A 226 1.69 16.88 16.65
N ASP A 227 3.02 16.72 16.78
CA ASP A 227 3.81 17.45 17.76
C ASP A 227 3.74 18.97 17.53
N TYR A 228 3.86 19.42 16.28
CA TYR A 228 3.73 20.83 15.92
C TYR A 228 2.34 21.35 16.24
N LEU A 229 1.29 20.66 15.79
CA LEU A 229 -0.10 21.07 16.01
C LEU A 229 -0.42 21.19 17.50
N LEU A 230 -0.10 20.15 18.28
CA LEU A 230 -0.38 20.12 19.71
C LEU A 230 0.49 21.14 20.47
N GLY A 231 1.74 21.32 20.07
CA GLY A 231 2.64 22.34 20.63
C GLY A 231 2.11 23.76 20.42
N GLU A 232 1.66 24.10 19.21
CA GLU A 232 1.05 25.40 18.91
C GLU A 232 -0.23 25.65 19.71
N LEU A 233 -1.00 24.59 19.96
CA LEU A 233 -2.22 24.62 20.79
C LEU A 233 -1.94 24.57 22.29
N GLY A 234 -0.69 24.34 22.72
CA GLY A 234 -0.31 24.18 24.13
C GLY A 234 -0.90 22.93 24.77
N ILE A 235 -1.06 21.85 24.01
CA ILE A 235 -1.63 20.58 24.47
C ILE A 235 -0.51 19.58 24.71
N ASN A 236 -0.39 19.11 25.95
CA ASN A 236 0.50 18.01 26.31
C ASN A 236 -0.33 16.74 26.52
N LEU A 237 -0.07 15.71 25.71
CA LEU A 237 -0.78 14.43 25.86
C LEU A 237 -0.30 13.67 27.10
N PRO A 238 -1.20 13.03 27.85
CA PRO A 238 -0.80 12.09 28.88
C PRO A 238 -0.09 10.88 28.25
N GLU A 239 0.89 10.30 28.95
CA GLU A 239 1.48 9.04 28.51
C GLU A 239 0.44 7.92 28.58
N PRO A 240 0.35 7.07 27.53
CA PRO A 240 -0.48 5.87 27.59
C PRO A 240 -0.03 5.00 28.76
N PRO A 241 -0.94 4.57 29.65
CA PRO A 241 -0.56 3.76 30.78
C PRO A 241 0.00 2.41 30.29
N GLU A 242 1.09 1.95 30.90
CA GLU A 242 1.61 0.61 30.63
C GLU A 242 0.50 -0.44 30.86
N ASN A 243 0.48 -1.49 30.03
CA ASN A 243 -0.51 -2.56 30.09
C ASN A 243 -0.26 -3.53 31.27
N THR A 244 -0.28 -3.00 32.49
CA THR A 244 -0.15 -3.74 33.74
C THR A 244 -1.52 -4.02 34.34
N LEU A 245 -1.65 -5.03 35.20
CA LEU A 245 -2.91 -5.31 35.90
C LEU A 245 -3.37 -4.10 36.73
N LYS A 246 -2.44 -3.43 37.40
CA LYS A 246 -2.71 -2.24 38.22
C LYS A 246 -3.34 -1.11 37.41
N ASN A 247 -2.83 -0.83 36.21
CA ASN A 247 -3.33 0.25 35.36
C ASN A 247 -4.67 -0.07 34.69
N ARG A 248 -5.00 -1.36 34.55
CA ARG A 248 -6.30 -1.81 34.03
C ARG A 248 -7.43 -1.73 35.07
N MET A 249 -7.10 -1.61 36.37
CA MET A 249 -8.08 -1.50 37.45
C MET A 249 -8.36 -0.04 37.80
N PHE A 250 -9.62 0.37 37.75
CA PHE A 250 -10.07 1.69 38.18
C PHE A 250 -11.50 1.61 38.73
N THR A 251 -11.88 2.59 39.53
CA THR A 251 -13.23 2.74 40.08
C THR A 251 -13.91 3.96 39.47
N VAL A 252 -15.20 3.85 39.20
CA VAL A 252 -16.04 4.95 38.69
C VAL A 252 -17.25 5.06 39.60
N SER A 253 -17.72 6.29 39.85
CA SER A 253 -18.93 6.49 40.63
C SER A 253 -20.14 5.95 39.86
N LEU A 254 -21.09 5.34 40.57
CA LEU A 254 -22.36 4.89 39.98
C LEU A 254 -23.14 6.06 39.36
N LYS A 255 -22.95 7.28 39.86
CA LYS A 255 -23.53 8.50 39.29
C LYS A 255 -22.99 8.80 37.89
N ASP A 256 -21.70 8.58 37.66
CA ASP A 256 -21.03 8.94 36.40
C ASP A 256 -21.36 7.98 35.26
N ILE A 257 -21.83 6.77 35.59
CA ILE A 257 -22.25 5.75 34.63
C ILE A 257 -23.77 5.69 34.46
N SER A 258 -24.54 6.31 35.37
CA SER A 258 -26.00 6.30 35.33
C SER A 258 -26.50 7.07 34.10
N GLY A 259 -27.25 6.38 33.22
CA GLY A 259 -27.75 6.96 31.96
C GLY A 259 -26.70 7.03 30.83
N SER A 260 -25.51 6.47 31.04
CA SER A 260 -24.43 6.37 30.04
C SER A 260 -24.07 4.91 29.75
N ARG A 261 -23.11 4.65 28.85
CA ARG A 261 -22.67 3.29 28.54
C ARG A 261 -21.99 2.64 29.75
N PHE A 262 -22.29 1.37 30.03
CA PHE A 262 -21.61 0.57 31.05
C PHE A 262 -20.40 -0.15 30.43
N ASP A 263 -19.42 0.62 29.94
CA ASP A 263 -18.26 0.13 29.20
C ASP A 263 -16.95 0.57 29.90
N PRO A 264 -16.11 -0.35 30.40
CA PRO A 264 -14.86 0.03 31.07
C PRO A 264 -13.91 0.85 30.18
N PHE A 265 -13.94 0.66 28.86
CA PHE A 265 -13.05 1.38 27.96
C PHE A 265 -13.23 2.90 28.07
N ILE A 266 -14.47 3.38 28.11
CA ILE A 266 -14.77 4.81 28.04
C ILE A 266 -14.45 5.59 29.33
N TYR A 267 -14.26 4.88 30.44
CA TYR A 267 -13.99 5.45 31.77
C TYR A 267 -12.54 5.25 32.23
N GLN A 268 -11.66 4.75 31.36
CA GLN A 268 -10.24 4.69 31.68
C GLN A 268 -9.71 6.09 32.03
N LYS A 269 -8.87 6.16 33.08
CA LYS A 269 -8.25 7.42 33.56
C LYS A 269 -7.47 8.16 32.47
N TYR A 270 -6.95 7.42 31.49
CA TYR A 270 -6.26 7.98 30.33
C TYR A 270 -7.12 9.03 29.58
N PHE A 271 -8.41 8.75 29.36
CA PHE A 271 -9.31 9.70 28.71
C PHE A 271 -9.55 10.97 29.54
N GLN A 272 -9.56 10.87 30.88
CA GLN A 272 -9.62 12.05 31.75
C GLN A 272 -8.38 12.93 31.55
N GLY A 273 -7.20 12.33 31.37
CA GLY A 273 -5.98 13.03 31.00
C GLY A 273 -6.12 13.79 29.68
N LEU A 274 -6.70 13.17 28.65
CA LEU A 274 -6.94 13.82 27.35
C LEU A 274 -7.92 15.00 27.47
N PHE A 275 -9.01 14.86 28.23
CA PHE A 275 -9.95 15.96 28.47
C PHE A 275 -9.30 17.13 29.21
N ASN A 276 -8.48 16.83 30.22
CA ASN A 276 -7.74 17.84 30.95
C ASN A 276 -6.70 18.54 30.06
N ALA A 277 -6.02 17.81 29.18
CA ALA A 277 -5.07 18.37 28.23
C ALA A 277 -5.73 19.38 27.28
N ILE A 278 -6.94 19.09 26.77
CA ILE A 278 -7.70 20.04 25.95
C ILE A 278 -8.17 21.23 26.79
N LYS A 279 -8.75 20.97 27.96
CA LYS A 279 -9.28 22.02 28.84
C LYS A 279 -8.22 23.03 29.26
N ASN A 280 -6.99 22.57 29.45
CA ASN A 280 -5.85 23.39 29.88
C ASN A 280 -4.98 23.85 28.71
N CYS A 281 -5.47 23.75 27.47
CA CYS A 281 -4.73 24.22 26.31
C CYS A 281 -4.60 25.76 26.30
N LYS A 282 -3.82 26.29 25.36
CA LYS A 282 -3.51 27.72 25.25
C LYS A 282 -4.72 28.60 24.88
N TYR A 283 -5.76 28.01 24.29
CA TYR A 283 -6.89 28.72 23.69
C TYR A 283 -8.22 28.33 24.35
N GLU A 284 -9.24 29.18 24.17
CA GLU A 284 -10.60 28.82 24.57
C GLU A 284 -11.06 27.57 23.83
N THR A 285 -11.80 26.69 24.53
CA THR A 285 -12.34 25.47 23.94
C THR A 285 -13.84 25.61 23.71
N ILE A 286 -14.29 25.15 22.54
CA ILE A 286 -15.71 25.11 22.18
C ILE A 286 -16.14 23.69 21.80
N PRO A 287 -17.42 23.32 21.92
CA PRO A 287 -17.95 22.12 21.30
C PRO A 287 -17.73 22.13 19.78
N LEU A 288 -17.32 21.01 19.19
CA LEU A 288 -17.06 20.87 17.74
C LEU A 288 -18.21 21.38 16.85
N LYS A 289 -19.47 21.14 17.24
CA LYS A 289 -20.65 21.64 16.51
C LYS A 289 -20.64 23.17 16.32
N MET A 290 -19.98 23.92 17.19
CA MET A 290 -19.88 25.38 17.08
C MET A 290 -18.87 25.84 16.03
N ALA A 291 -17.99 24.97 15.54
CA ALA A 291 -17.09 25.27 14.42
C ALA A 291 -17.72 24.93 13.05
N ILE A 292 -18.78 24.12 13.02
CA ILE A 292 -19.37 23.55 11.81
C ILE A 292 -20.56 24.40 11.35
N ALA A 293 -20.53 24.89 10.11
CA ALA A 293 -21.67 25.56 9.47
C ALA A 293 -22.59 24.57 8.77
N LYS A 294 -22.03 23.58 8.08
CA LYS A 294 -22.80 22.56 7.36
C LYS A 294 -22.26 21.18 7.70
N LEU A 295 -23.18 20.27 7.99
CA LEU A 295 -22.90 18.86 8.20
C LEU A 295 -23.89 18.05 7.38
N SER A 296 -23.38 17.20 6.50
CA SER A 296 -24.19 16.26 5.75
C SER A 296 -23.52 14.89 5.69
N LYS A 297 -24.30 13.88 5.31
CA LYS A 297 -23.89 12.47 5.25
C LYS A 297 -24.04 11.99 3.81
N GLY A 298 -23.17 11.07 3.38
CA GLY A 298 -23.31 10.36 2.11
C GLY A 298 -24.50 9.39 2.07
N ILE A 299 -24.58 8.58 1.01
CA ILE A 299 -25.70 7.68 0.78
C ILE A 299 -25.24 6.26 0.48
N GLU A 300 -26.06 5.26 0.83
CA GLU A 300 -25.92 3.91 0.28
C GLU A 300 -26.84 3.74 -0.91
N VAL A 301 -26.25 3.37 -2.05
CA VAL A 301 -26.99 3.12 -3.31
C VAL A 301 -27.46 1.67 -3.44
N GLY A 302 -26.90 0.75 -2.63
CA GLY A 302 -27.17 -0.68 -2.70
C GLY A 302 -26.38 -1.39 -3.81
N SER A 303 -26.16 -2.69 -3.63
CA SER A 303 -25.29 -3.48 -4.51
C SER A 303 -25.76 -3.61 -5.95
N LYS A 304 -27.06 -3.43 -6.20
CA LYS A 304 -27.69 -3.53 -7.53
C LYS A 304 -27.29 -2.38 -8.46
N GLU A 305 -26.88 -1.24 -7.91
CA GLU A 305 -26.47 -0.06 -8.67
C GLU A 305 -25.02 -0.13 -9.14
N TYR A 306 -24.25 -1.11 -8.64
CA TYR A 306 -22.83 -1.23 -8.98
C TYR A 306 -22.63 -1.77 -10.40
N VAL A 307 -21.80 -1.06 -11.16
CA VAL A 307 -21.43 -1.38 -12.53
C VAL A 307 -19.90 -1.48 -12.67
N SER A 308 -19.44 -2.19 -13.70
CA SER A 308 -18.00 -2.30 -13.98
C SER A 308 -17.39 -1.02 -14.54
N ASP A 309 -18.19 -0.21 -15.23
CA ASP A 309 -17.78 1.07 -15.80
C ASP A 309 -18.86 2.14 -15.56
N GLY A 310 -18.45 3.32 -15.12
CA GLY A 310 -19.35 4.35 -14.58
C GLY A 310 -18.63 5.36 -13.70
N PHE A 311 -19.41 6.14 -12.94
CA PHE A 311 -18.92 7.17 -12.01
C PHE A 311 -18.47 6.57 -10.69
N SER A 312 -17.44 7.13 -10.07
CA SER A 312 -16.88 6.61 -8.83
C SER A 312 -17.84 6.76 -7.65
N PHE A 313 -17.96 5.68 -6.87
CA PHE A 313 -18.67 5.66 -5.60
C PHE A 313 -17.65 5.43 -4.47
N VAL A 314 -17.22 6.53 -3.86
CA VAL A 314 -16.14 6.57 -2.86
C VAL A 314 -16.66 6.06 -1.52
N ARG A 315 -16.06 4.97 -1.05
CA ARG A 315 -16.34 4.37 0.26
C ARG A 315 -15.28 4.75 1.27
N VAL A 316 -15.50 4.40 2.54
CA VAL A 316 -14.52 4.61 3.62
C VAL A 316 -13.14 4.02 3.29
N ALA A 317 -13.09 2.88 2.60
CA ALA A 317 -11.83 2.26 2.17
C ALA A 317 -11.04 3.07 1.12
N ASP A 318 -11.69 4.03 0.47
CA ASP A 318 -11.12 4.86 -0.60
C ASP A 318 -10.60 6.22 -0.06
N ILE A 319 -10.67 6.46 1.25
CA ILE A 319 -10.23 7.68 1.93
C ILE A 319 -9.14 7.34 2.96
N ASP A 320 -8.11 8.18 3.01
CA ASP A 320 -7.17 8.27 4.13
C ASP A 320 -7.02 9.74 4.58
N ASP A 321 -6.17 10.03 5.57
CA ASP A 321 -5.97 11.39 6.11
C ASP A 321 -5.40 12.40 5.09
N PHE A 322 -5.03 11.94 3.90
CA PHE A 322 -4.28 12.71 2.94
C PHE A 322 -4.88 12.70 1.54
N ASN A 323 -5.59 11.63 1.17
CA ASN A 323 -6.02 11.38 -0.20
C ASN A 323 -7.45 10.85 -0.30
N ILE A 324 -8.08 11.19 -1.42
CA ILE A 324 -9.33 10.59 -1.88
C ILE A 324 -9.02 9.80 -3.15
N ARG A 325 -9.24 8.49 -3.13
CA ARG A 325 -8.89 7.57 -4.24
C ARG A 325 -9.99 7.49 -5.29
N VAL A 326 -10.40 8.63 -5.85
CA VAL A 326 -11.53 8.73 -6.78
C VAL A 326 -11.37 7.80 -7.99
N ASN A 327 -10.19 7.79 -8.62
CA ASN A 327 -9.96 7.03 -9.86
C ASN A 327 -9.58 5.55 -9.65
N ASN A 328 -9.41 5.13 -8.39
CA ASN A 328 -8.97 3.78 -8.03
C ASN A 328 -9.95 3.09 -7.07
N THR A 329 -11.23 3.49 -7.10
CA THR A 329 -12.27 2.81 -6.32
C THR A 329 -12.73 1.53 -7.01
N ASP A 330 -12.98 0.50 -6.21
CA ASP A 330 -13.56 -0.76 -6.67
C ASP A 330 -15.06 -0.63 -7.03
N LYS A 331 -15.71 0.47 -6.67
CA LYS A 331 -17.17 0.64 -6.80
C LYS A 331 -17.50 1.83 -7.68
N LYS A 332 -18.25 1.55 -8.74
CA LYS A 332 -18.78 2.55 -9.67
C LYS A 332 -20.29 2.41 -9.79
N ILE A 333 -20.96 3.53 -10.04
CA ILE A 333 -22.40 3.62 -10.27
C ILE A 333 -22.68 4.09 -11.70
N ASN A 334 -23.82 3.68 -12.24
CA ASN A 334 -24.25 4.10 -13.56
C ASN A 334 -24.54 5.62 -13.60
N ALA A 335 -24.60 6.18 -14.82
CA ALA A 335 -24.83 7.60 -15.05
C ALA A 335 -26.17 8.08 -14.48
N ASP A 336 -27.24 7.31 -14.63
CA ASP A 336 -28.58 7.70 -14.16
C ASP A 336 -28.60 7.89 -12.65
N THR A 337 -28.00 6.96 -11.90
CA THR A 337 -27.88 7.02 -10.44
C THR A 337 -26.96 8.17 -10.03
N PHE A 338 -25.85 8.39 -10.72
CA PHE A 338 -24.98 9.54 -10.46
C PHE A 338 -25.71 10.88 -10.63
N TYR A 339 -26.35 11.11 -11.78
CA TYR A 339 -27.00 12.40 -12.07
C TYR A 339 -28.21 12.67 -11.18
N LYS A 340 -28.91 11.63 -10.70
CA LYS A 340 -29.96 11.76 -9.68
C LYS A 340 -29.43 12.21 -8.32
N LEU A 341 -28.21 11.79 -7.96
CA LEU A 341 -27.66 11.95 -6.61
C LEU A 341 -26.66 13.11 -6.47
N LYS A 342 -26.01 13.53 -7.56
CA LYS A 342 -24.88 14.47 -7.52
C LYS A 342 -25.17 15.78 -6.79
N ASN A 343 -26.38 16.33 -6.96
CA ASN A 343 -26.74 17.61 -6.35
C ASN A 343 -26.80 17.56 -4.81
N PHE A 344 -26.93 16.38 -4.23
CA PHE A 344 -27.06 16.17 -2.78
C PHE A 344 -25.81 15.53 -2.17
N TYR A 345 -25.14 14.64 -2.90
CA TYR A 345 -24.11 13.75 -2.34
C TYR A 345 -22.73 13.88 -2.99
N LYS A 346 -22.56 14.72 -4.02
CA LYS A 346 -21.23 15.09 -4.54
C LYS A 346 -20.56 16.09 -3.58
N PRO A 347 -19.36 15.80 -3.07
CA PRO A 347 -18.60 16.76 -2.27
C PRO A 347 -18.20 18.01 -3.07
N ASN A 348 -18.17 19.16 -2.40
CA ASN A 348 -17.68 20.40 -2.99
C ASN A 348 -16.20 20.63 -2.64
N VAL A 349 -15.47 21.29 -3.53
CA VAL A 349 -14.09 21.73 -3.24
C VAL A 349 -14.07 22.59 -1.98
N GLY A 350 -13.11 22.30 -1.10
CA GLY A 350 -12.94 22.96 0.19
C GLY A 350 -13.67 22.29 1.36
N GLU A 351 -14.65 21.42 1.11
CA GLU A 351 -15.30 20.63 2.18
C GLU A 351 -14.35 19.59 2.77
N ILE A 352 -14.57 19.25 4.04
CA ILE A 352 -13.87 18.18 4.73
C ILE A 352 -14.71 16.90 4.62
N LEU A 353 -14.07 15.81 4.22
CA LEU A 353 -14.63 14.46 4.31
C LEU A 353 -14.11 13.77 5.57
N TYR A 354 -15.02 13.23 6.38
CA TYR A 354 -14.68 12.55 7.64
C TYR A 354 -15.32 11.17 7.73
N THR A 355 -14.54 10.12 7.99
CA THR A 355 -15.06 8.75 8.06
C THR A 355 -15.67 8.44 9.44
N LYS A 356 -16.91 7.95 9.45
CA LYS A 356 -17.68 7.69 10.68
C LYS A 356 -18.08 6.24 10.90
N ASP A 357 -17.98 5.38 9.89
CA ASP A 357 -18.29 3.95 9.98
C ASP A 357 -17.10 3.11 9.49
N GLY A 358 -16.85 1.96 10.10
CA GLY A 358 -15.70 1.12 9.78
C GLY A 358 -14.41 1.72 10.33
N THR A 359 -13.57 2.28 9.47
CA THR A 359 -12.38 3.04 9.91
C THR A 359 -12.82 4.46 10.25
N ILE A 360 -12.80 4.82 11.52
CA ILE A 360 -13.24 6.11 12.03
C ILE A 360 -12.06 7.07 12.11
N GLY A 361 -12.28 8.33 11.72
CA GLY A 361 -11.32 9.41 11.96
C GLY A 361 -10.33 9.70 10.84
N PHE A 362 -10.49 9.10 9.65
CA PHE A 362 -9.81 9.62 8.48
C PHE A 362 -10.49 10.89 8.02
N CYS A 363 -9.68 11.92 7.78
CA CYS A 363 -10.14 13.26 7.51
C CYS A 363 -9.34 13.89 6.36
N VAL A 364 -10.01 14.40 5.33
CA VAL A 364 -9.35 14.97 4.14
C VAL A 364 -10.15 16.13 3.57
N VAL A 365 -9.48 17.14 3.02
CA VAL A 365 -10.13 18.25 2.31
C VAL A 365 -10.27 17.90 0.83
N VAL A 366 -11.41 18.23 0.24
CA VAL A 366 -11.65 18.09 -1.21
C VAL A 366 -10.86 19.17 -1.95
N GLU A 367 -9.78 18.80 -2.62
CA GLU A 367 -8.91 19.75 -3.34
C GLU A 367 -9.28 19.95 -4.82
N LYS A 368 -10.01 18.99 -5.40
CA LYS A 368 -10.35 18.97 -6.83
C LYS A 368 -11.83 18.72 -7.05
N ASP A 369 -12.39 19.37 -8.06
CA ASP A 369 -13.76 19.13 -8.51
C ASP A 369 -13.77 17.89 -9.42
N GLU A 370 -14.04 16.72 -8.82
CA GLU A 370 -14.16 15.45 -9.53
C GLU A 370 -15.58 14.87 -9.36
N ASP A 371 -16.06 14.15 -10.38
CA ASP A 371 -17.42 13.60 -10.39
C ASP A 371 -17.49 12.24 -9.67
N TYR A 372 -17.83 12.29 -8.38
CA TYR A 372 -18.06 11.10 -7.56
C TYR A 372 -19.13 11.32 -6.47
N ILE A 373 -19.68 10.22 -5.96
CA ILE A 373 -20.60 10.21 -4.82
C ILE A 373 -19.93 9.48 -3.65
N ILE A 374 -20.21 9.93 -2.42
CA ILE A 374 -19.67 9.30 -1.21
C ILE A 374 -20.68 8.37 -0.53
N SER A 375 -20.16 7.31 0.08
CA SER A 375 -20.93 6.36 0.89
C SER A 375 -21.47 6.97 2.17
N SER A 376 -22.48 6.33 2.77
CA SER A 376 -23.14 6.79 3.99
C SER A 376 -22.25 6.78 5.24
N GLY A 377 -21.12 6.09 5.17
CA GLY A 377 -20.07 6.07 6.20
C GLY A 377 -19.15 7.27 6.20
N ILE A 378 -19.39 8.26 5.33
CA ILE A 378 -18.59 9.48 5.21
C ILE A 378 -19.49 10.70 5.48
N LEU A 379 -18.97 11.61 6.30
CA LEU A 379 -19.54 12.92 6.58
C LEU A 379 -18.88 13.98 5.68
N ARG A 380 -19.66 14.98 5.27
CA ARG A 380 -19.18 16.21 4.64
C ARG A 380 -19.37 17.35 5.63
N ILE A 381 -18.31 18.10 5.86
CA ILE A 381 -18.25 19.16 6.84
C ILE A 381 -17.75 20.42 6.15
N ASP A 382 -18.39 21.54 6.45
CA ASP A 382 -17.92 22.88 6.10
C ASP A 382 -17.94 23.73 7.36
N THR A 383 -16.84 24.43 7.64
CA THR A 383 -16.72 25.30 8.81
C THR A 383 -17.52 26.58 8.65
N ASN A 384 -17.81 27.23 9.77
CA ASN A 384 -18.25 28.62 9.74
C ASN A 384 -17.07 29.59 9.53
N TYR A 385 -17.37 30.87 9.40
CA TYR A 385 -16.38 31.92 9.12
C TYR A 385 -15.31 32.11 10.20
N ASN A 386 -15.50 31.58 11.41
CA ASN A 386 -14.51 31.65 12.49
C ASN A 386 -13.51 30.49 12.44
N PHE A 387 -13.70 29.50 11.56
CA PHE A 387 -12.85 28.34 11.45
C PHE A 387 -12.34 28.12 10.03
N ASN A 388 -11.07 27.74 9.93
CA ASN A 388 -10.46 27.33 8.67
C ASN A 388 -10.63 25.81 8.46
N ASN A 389 -11.13 25.39 7.28
CA ASN A 389 -11.36 23.98 6.97
C ASN A 389 -10.08 23.12 7.07
N TYR A 390 -8.92 23.63 6.67
CA TYR A 390 -7.66 22.89 6.78
C TYR A 390 -7.19 22.76 8.23
N PHE A 391 -7.32 23.81 9.04
CA PHE A 391 -7.04 23.73 10.48
C PHE A 391 -7.94 22.69 11.16
N LEU A 392 -9.26 22.76 10.93
CA LEU A 392 -10.18 21.79 11.50
C LEU A 392 -9.83 20.38 11.01
N LYS A 393 -9.51 20.20 9.73
CA LYS A 393 -9.06 18.91 9.19
C LYS A 393 -7.86 18.36 9.97
N TYR A 394 -6.82 19.17 10.20
CA TYR A 394 -5.62 18.71 10.90
C TYR A 394 -5.91 18.39 12.36
N LEU A 395 -6.77 19.17 13.02
CA LEU A 395 -7.22 18.88 14.37
C LEU A 395 -7.97 17.54 14.44
N LEU A 396 -8.90 17.29 13.51
CA LEU A 396 -9.67 16.05 13.44
C LEU A 396 -8.81 14.82 13.12
N SER A 397 -7.73 14.99 12.33
CA SER A 397 -6.77 13.93 12.00
C SER A 397 -5.75 13.64 13.12
N SER A 398 -5.63 14.51 14.13
CA SER A 398 -4.64 14.37 15.20
C SER A 398 -4.85 13.10 16.04
N ASN A 399 -3.78 12.55 16.59
CA ASN A 399 -3.85 11.39 17.48
C ASN A 399 -4.78 11.63 18.69
N LEU A 400 -4.76 12.85 19.25
CA LEU A 400 -5.69 13.27 20.30
C LEU A 400 -7.15 13.07 19.89
N PHE A 401 -7.53 13.63 18.74
CA PHE A 401 -8.92 13.64 18.32
C PHE A 401 -9.40 12.27 17.83
N LYS A 402 -8.51 11.48 17.22
CA LYS A 402 -8.77 10.08 16.88
C LYS A 402 -9.10 9.26 18.12
N GLN A 403 -8.31 9.36 19.19
CA GLN A 403 -8.57 8.63 20.45
C GLN A 403 -9.91 9.04 21.09
N LEU A 404 -10.24 10.33 21.06
CA LEU A 404 -11.54 10.82 21.54
C LEU A 404 -12.70 10.28 20.70
N SER A 405 -12.53 10.20 19.38
CA SER A 405 -13.52 9.64 18.46
C SER A 405 -13.70 8.13 18.65
N GLU A 406 -12.60 7.40 18.88
CA GLU A 406 -12.65 5.96 19.18
C GLU A 406 -13.40 5.68 20.49
N ARG A 407 -13.19 6.51 21.53
CA ARG A 407 -13.89 6.41 22.82
C ARG A 407 -15.41 6.36 22.68
N ILE A 408 -15.96 7.18 21.79
CA ILE A 408 -17.41 7.33 21.61
C ILE A 408 -17.99 6.44 20.50
N SER A 409 -17.14 5.59 19.91
CA SER A 409 -17.53 4.65 18.87
C SER A 409 -18.17 3.39 19.48
N ILE A 410 -19.19 2.86 18.79
CA ILE A 410 -19.92 1.63 19.17
C ILE A 410 -19.67 0.53 18.13
N GLY A 411 -19.88 -0.74 18.51
CA GLY A 411 -19.76 -1.89 17.60
C GLY A 411 -18.35 -2.53 17.62
N THR A 412 -18.31 -3.86 17.57
CA THR A 412 -17.07 -4.65 17.66
C THR A 412 -16.47 -4.98 16.29
N VAL A 413 -17.32 -5.40 15.33
CA VAL A 413 -16.89 -5.77 13.97
C VAL A 413 -16.86 -4.56 13.05
N ILE A 414 -17.90 -3.73 13.10
CA ILE A 414 -17.96 -2.44 12.38
C ILE A 414 -18.17 -1.38 13.44
N LYS A 415 -17.18 -0.48 13.57
CA LYS A 415 -17.29 0.67 14.46
C LYS A 415 -18.21 1.70 13.84
N HIS A 416 -19.07 2.30 14.64
CA HIS A 416 -19.94 3.42 14.28
C HIS A 416 -19.71 4.58 15.25
N LEU A 417 -19.50 5.77 14.72
CA LEU A 417 -19.33 6.97 15.53
C LEU A 417 -20.68 7.49 16.05
N THR A 418 -20.78 7.73 17.36
CA THR A 418 -21.95 8.38 17.94
C THR A 418 -21.92 9.88 17.61
N LEU A 419 -22.64 10.29 16.57
CA LEU A 419 -22.53 11.64 16.01
C LEU A 419 -22.84 12.76 17.02
N ASN A 420 -23.85 12.58 17.87
CA ASN A 420 -24.18 13.58 18.89
C ASN A 420 -23.03 13.76 19.90
N ASP A 421 -22.41 12.69 20.35
CA ASP A 421 -21.27 12.76 21.29
C ASP A 421 -20.07 13.40 20.60
N TRP A 422 -19.82 13.03 19.34
CA TRP A 422 -18.73 13.57 18.53
C TRP A 422 -18.84 15.08 18.35
N LEU A 423 -20.03 15.57 18.05
CA LEU A 423 -20.34 16.99 17.89
C LEU A 423 -20.18 17.80 19.20
N ASN A 424 -20.18 17.13 20.36
CA ASN A 424 -20.01 17.77 21.66
C ASN A 424 -18.57 17.64 22.22
N ILE A 425 -17.66 16.96 21.51
CA ILE A 425 -16.23 16.96 21.85
C ILE A 425 -15.72 18.40 21.87
N GLN A 426 -14.99 18.77 22.92
CA GLN A 426 -14.36 20.09 23.04
C GLN A 426 -13.13 20.16 22.13
N ILE A 427 -13.01 21.26 21.41
CA ILE A 427 -11.88 21.58 20.54
C ILE A 427 -11.33 22.97 20.84
N PRO A 428 -10.01 23.20 20.72
CA PRO A 428 -9.45 24.54 20.83
C PRO A 428 -9.91 25.45 19.69
N SER A 429 -10.16 26.72 20.01
CA SER A 429 -10.63 27.76 19.10
C SER A 429 -9.65 28.94 19.05
N PRO A 430 -8.42 28.76 18.51
CA PRO A 430 -7.49 29.86 18.31
C PRO A 430 -8.04 30.90 17.31
N PRO A 431 -7.53 32.14 17.32
CA PRO A 431 -7.90 33.15 16.32
C PRO A 431 -7.69 32.67 14.89
N LEU A 432 -8.53 33.13 13.94
CA LEU A 432 -8.54 32.66 12.55
C LEU A 432 -7.16 32.78 11.87
N ASP A 433 -6.44 33.89 12.09
CA ASP A 433 -5.10 34.08 11.53
C ASP A 433 -4.12 33.00 12.00
N LYS A 434 -4.23 32.59 13.28
CA LYS A 434 -3.38 31.52 13.83
C LYS A 434 -3.79 30.15 13.29
N GLN A 435 -5.09 29.91 13.07
CA GLN A 435 -5.55 28.69 12.39
C GLN A 435 -4.97 28.58 10.98
N ILE A 436 -4.99 29.67 10.21
CA ILE A 436 -4.43 29.73 8.86
C ILE A 436 -2.92 29.51 8.88
N GLU A 437 -2.21 30.12 9.85
CA GLU A 437 -0.77 29.93 10.03
C GLU A 437 -0.41 28.46 10.28
N ILE A 438 -1.08 27.82 11.25
CA ILE A 438 -0.89 26.39 11.57
C ILE A 438 -1.20 25.52 10.34
N ALA A 439 -2.35 25.75 9.71
CA ALA A 439 -2.76 24.99 8.53
C ALA A 439 -1.76 25.12 7.38
N LYS A 440 -1.25 26.34 7.12
CA LYS A 440 -0.25 26.60 6.07
C LYS A 440 1.07 25.89 6.37
N HIS A 441 1.53 25.90 7.62
CA HIS A 441 2.75 25.20 8.02
C HIS A 441 2.63 23.69 7.78
N ILE A 442 1.55 23.07 8.26
CA ILE A 442 1.32 21.63 8.12
C ILE A 442 1.14 21.25 6.64
N SER A 443 0.42 22.06 5.86
CA SER A 443 0.30 21.86 4.41
C SER A 443 1.66 21.94 3.70
N GLY A 444 2.57 22.82 4.16
CA GLY A 444 3.93 22.91 3.64
C GLY A 444 4.78 21.66 3.94
N ILE A 445 4.63 21.07 5.13
CA ILE A 445 5.25 19.77 5.47
C ILE A 445 4.73 18.69 4.53
N ARG A 446 3.41 18.65 4.28
CA ARG A 446 2.82 17.68 3.35
C ARG A 446 3.33 17.83 1.93
N GLU A 447 3.49 19.07 1.45
CA GLU A 447 4.05 19.32 0.12
C GLU A 447 5.49 18.78 0.01
N GLN A 448 6.29 18.88 1.07
CA GLN A 448 7.64 18.29 1.10
C GLN A 448 7.59 16.75 1.03
N VAL A 449 6.66 16.13 1.76
CA VAL A 449 6.46 14.67 1.72
C VAL A 449 6.07 14.20 0.31
N GLU A 450 5.15 14.89 -0.37
CA GLU A 450 4.78 14.54 -1.75
C GLU A 450 5.95 14.74 -2.72
N LYS A 451 6.74 15.81 -2.58
CA LYS A 451 7.98 16.01 -3.37
C LYS A 451 8.99 14.88 -3.15
N LEU A 452 9.14 14.36 -1.93
CA LEU A 452 10.01 13.22 -1.63
C LEU A 452 9.51 11.93 -2.32
N LYS A 453 8.20 11.69 -2.34
CA LYS A 453 7.60 10.56 -3.06
C LYS A 453 7.83 10.67 -4.57
N ASP A 454 7.60 11.85 -5.15
CA ASP A 454 7.82 12.10 -6.58
C ASP A 454 9.30 11.92 -6.96
N LYS A 455 10.22 12.51 -6.17
CA LYS A 455 11.66 12.33 -6.34
C LYS A 455 12.08 10.86 -6.28
N THR A 456 11.46 10.08 -5.39
CA THR A 456 11.69 8.64 -5.28
C THR A 456 11.22 7.90 -6.53
N ALA A 457 10.00 8.18 -6.99
CA ALA A 457 9.43 7.56 -8.19
C ALA A 457 10.27 7.87 -9.43
N GLU A 458 10.74 9.12 -9.57
CA GLU A 458 11.61 9.56 -10.66
C GLU A 458 12.99 8.88 -10.59
N ALA A 459 13.61 8.83 -9.41
CA ALA A 459 14.91 8.19 -9.21
C ALA A 459 14.88 6.70 -9.58
N LEU A 460 13.84 5.96 -9.14
CA LEU A 460 13.66 4.55 -9.50
C LEU A 460 13.46 4.36 -11.01
N LYS A 461 12.66 5.24 -11.64
CA LYS A 461 12.44 5.22 -13.09
C LYS A 461 13.73 5.51 -13.86
N LYS A 462 14.53 6.47 -13.41
CA LYS A 462 15.83 6.81 -14.00
C LYS A 462 16.80 5.65 -13.88
N ALA A 463 16.93 5.05 -12.69
CA ALA A 463 17.79 3.90 -12.46
C ALA A 463 17.39 2.70 -13.33
N SER A 464 16.09 2.39 -13.43
CA SER A 464 15.58 1.35 -14.33
C SER A 464 15.98 1.61 -15.78
N LYS A 465 15.78 2.85 -16.29
CA LYS A 465 16.16 3.22 -17.66
C LYS A 465 17.66 3.15 -17.91
N GLU A 466 18.47 3.55 -16.93
CA GLU A 466 19.93 3.49 -17.04
C GLU A 466 20.43 2.05 -17.10
N ILE A 467 19.89 1.17 -16.25
CA ILE A 467 20.16 -0.27 -16.28
C ILE A 467 19.70 -0.88 -17.61
N GLU A 468 18.50 -0.53 -18.08
CA GLU A 468 18.01 -0.98 -19.39
C GLU A 468 18.98 -0.55 -20.50
N LYS A 469 19.30 0.74 -20.59
CA LYS A 469 20.23 1.29 -21.59
C LYS A 469 21.58 0.58 -21.57
N LEU A 470 22.12 0.30 -20.39
CA LEU A 470 23.38 -0.45 -20.25
C LEU A 470 23.29 -1.86 -20.86
N LEU A 471 22.15 -2.54 -20.73
CA LEU A 471 22.00 -3.95 -21.10
C LEU A 471 21.39 -4.19 -22.49
N ILE A 472 20.62 -3.23 -23.03
CA ILE A 472 19.90 -3.37 -24.31
C ILE A 472 20.22 -2.25 -25.32
N GLY A 473 21.03 -1.26 -24.94
CA GLY A 473 21.35 -0.10 -25.78
C GLY A 473 20.26 0.98 -25.80
N ASP A 474 20.46 2.02 -26.62
CA ASP A 474 19.43 3.02 -26.93
C ASP A 474 18.46 2.43 -27.98
N GLN A 475 17.20 2.20 -27.60
CA GLN A 475 16.13 1.69 -28.46
C GLN A 475 14.99 2.70 -28.63
#